data_AF-A0A7I4Z4Z1-F1
#
_entry.id   AF-A0A7I4Z4Z1-F1
#
_cell.length_a   1.000
_cell.length_b   1.000
_cell.length_c   1.000
_cell.angle_alpha   90.00
_cell.angle_beta   90.00
_cell.angle_gamma   90.00
#
_symmetry.space_group_name_H-M   'P 1'
#
loop_
_entity.id
_entity.type
_entity.pdbx_description
1 polymer ?
#
loop_
_entity_poly.entity_id
_entity_poly.type
_entity_poly.pdbx_seq_one_letter_code
_entity_poly.pdbx_strand_id
1 'polypeptide(L)'
;MLRNKLLTSKGYIATLFNVFSNRNQVLCTGIWEQREGRKSFIVIGEDLKQMYSQYQSNPKCLPRQISHFVDRMGAVKYAVLWSDFHSNRYPDVEPLWSKREIPVRFLQGSPDLLSESQMDFLIERVEHFMRELNIPGLSIAISKREQLKFAAGGFSNK
;
A
#
# COMPACT_ATOMS: atom_id res chain seq x y z
N MET A 1 -16.71 18.95 -4.19
CA MET A 1 -17.38 19.09 -2.87
C MET A 1 -18.90 18.96 -2.93
N LEU A 2 -19.62 19.71 -3.79
CA LEU A 2 -21.09 19.65 -3.92
C LEU A 2 -21.65 18.24 -4.10
N ARG A 3 -21.05 17.44 -4.99
CA ARG A 3 -21.46 16.04 -5.23
C ARG A 3 -21.31 15.15 -4.00
N ASN A 4 -20.27 15.34 -3.18
CA ASN A 4 -20.10 14.61 -1.94
C ASN A 4 -21.22 14.96 -0.95
N LYS A 5 -21.53 16.27 -0.77
CA LYS A 5 -22.63 16.71 0.11
C LYS A 5 -23.98 16.11 -0.31
N LEU A 6 -24.27 16.08 -1.61
CA LEU A 6 -25.49 15.49 -2.17
C LEU A 6 -25.58 13.98 -1.94
N LEU A 7 -24.45 13.26 -2.05
CA LEU A 7 -24.41 11.82 -1.82
C LEU A 7 -24.55 11.50 -0.33
N THR A 8 -23.89 12.28 0.54
CA THR A 8 -24.03 12.14 1.99
C THR A 8 -25.47 12.39 2.45
N SER A 9 -26.19 13.36 1.89
CA SER A 9 -27.62 13.57 2.22
C SER A 9 -28.53 12.42 1.77
N LYS A 10 -28.07 11.57 0.86
CA LYS A 10 -28.77 10.36 0.39
C LYS A 10 -28.31 9.08 1.10
N GLY A 11 -27.53 9.19 2.18
CA GLY A 11 -27.04 8.04 2.94
C GLY A 11 -25.86 7.30 2.29
N TYR A 12 -25.19 7.92 1.32
CA TYR A 12 -23.96 7.37 0.74
C TYR A 12 -22.73 7.88 1.48
N ILE A 13 -21.74 7.00 1.64
CA ILE A 13 -20.42 7.34 2.15
C ILE A 13 -19.37 7.13 1.07
N ALA A 14 -18.34 7.96 1.05
CA ALA A 14 -17.16 7.73 0.23
C ALA A 14 -16.32 6.60 0.85
N THR A 15 -16.11 5.53 0.09
CA THR A 15 -15.21 4.42 0.45
C THR A 15 -13.86 4.53 -0.26
N LEU A 16 -13.79 5.29 -1.35
CA LEU A 16 -12.56 5.63 -2.07
C LEU A 16 -12.64 7.08 -2.54
N PHE A 17 -11.55 7.84 -2.41
CA PHE A 17 -11.44 9.16 -3.01
C PHE A 17 -9.97 9.52 -3.28
N ASN A 18 -9.62 9.66 -4.56
CA ASN A 18 -8.29 10.02 -5.01
C ASN A 18 -8.33 11.26 -5.89
N VAL A 19 -7.31 12.09 -5.76
CA VAL A 19 -7.01 13.17 -6.70
C VAL A 19 -5.69 12.90 -7.40
N PHE A 20 -5.60 13.31 -8.65
CA PHE A 20 -4.38 13.20 -9.45
C PHE A 20 -4.28 14.37 -10.43
N SER A 21 -3.05 14.77 -10.71
CA SER A 21 -2.77 15.85 -11.66
C SER A 21 -2.64 15.27 -13.06
N ASN A 22 -3.37 15.82 -14.02
CA ASN A 22 -3.26 15.49 -15.44
C ASN A 22 -3.01 16.78 -16.23
N ARG A 23 -1.75 17.02 -16.57
CA ARG A 23 -1.29 18.26 -17.24
C ARG A 23 -1.76 19.49 -16.45
N ASN A 24 -2.72 20.25 -17.00
CA ASN A 24 -3.22 21.49 -16.41
C ASN A 24 -4.55 21.30 -15.66
N GLN A 25 -4.95 20.06 -15.38
CA GLN A 25 -6.21 19.74 -14.72
C GLN A 25 -5.98 18.85 -13.51
N VAL A 26 -6.74 19.11 -12.45
CA VAL A 26 -6.84 18.23 -11.29
C VAL A 26 -8.07 17.37 -11.49
N LEU A 27 -7.87 16.06 -11.60
CA LEU A 27 -8.94 15.09 -11.72
C LEU A 27 -9.15 14.41 -10.37
N CYS A 28 -10.40 14.06 -10.09
CA CYS A 28 -10.76 13.30 -8.90
C CYS A 28 -11.56 12.06 -9.29
N THR A 29 -11.20 10.93 -8.69
CA THR A 29 -11.99 9.70 -8.74
C THR A 29 -12.48 9.38 -7.33
N GLY A 30 -13.70 8.86 -7.23
CA GLY A 30 -14.26 8.46 -5.96
C GLY A 30 -15.32 7.40 -6.13
N ILE A 31 -15.48 6.59 -5.09
CA ILE A 31 -16.50 5.54 -5.03
C ILE A 31 -17.32 5.77 -3.77
N TRP A 32 -18.63 5.77 -3.97
CA TRP A 32 -19.60 5.93 -2.90
C TRP A 32 -20.43 4.67 -2.76
N GLU A 33 -20.64 4.23 -1.52
CA GLU A 33 -21.50 3.11 -1.18
C GLU A 33 -22.62 3.60 -0.28
N GLN A 34 -23.84 3.09 -0.49
CA GLN A 34 -24.96 3.38 0.41
C GLN A 34 -24.74 2.60 1.71
N ARG A 35 -24.52 3.32 2.81
CA ARG A 35 -24.30 2.74 4.14
C ARG A 35 -24.95 3.68 5.16
N GLU A 36 -26.20 3.39 5.50
CA GLU A 36 -26.94 4.20 6.47
C GLU A 36 -26.22 4.26 7.83
N GLY A 37 -26.30 5.40 8.49
CA GLY A 37 -25.69 5.64 9.81
C GLY A 37 -24.16 5.79 9.82
N ARG A 38 -23.48 5.63 8.69
CA ARG A 38 -22.02 5.84 8.57
C ARG A 38 -21.66 7.25 8.16
N LYS A 39 -20.45 7.67 8.50
CA LYS A 39 -19.95 9.03 8.23
C LYS A 39 -18.65 8.97 7.44
N SER A 40 -18.62 9.78 6.39
CA SER A 40 -17.39 10.07 5.64
C SER A 40 -17.36 11.52 5.21
N PHE A 41 -16.15 12.08 5.10
CA PHE A 41 -15.95 13.43 4.59
C PHE A 41 -14.56 13.55 3.97
N ILE A 42 -14.42 14.52 3.06
CA ILE A 42 -13.18 14.77 2.34
C ILE A 42 -12.69 16.16 2.73
N VAL A 43 -11.42 16.26 3.11
CA VAL A 43 -10.77 17.52 3.45
C VAL A 43 -9.63 17.77 2.48
N ILE A 44 -9.53 19.00 1.99
CA ILE A 44 -8.44 19.43 1.10
C ILE A 44 -7.67 20.53 1.82
N GLY A 45 -6.34 20.40 1.91
CA GLY A 45 -5.48 21.34 2.63
C GLY A 45 -4.02 21.24 2.22
N GLU A 46 -3.17 22.13 2.73
CA GLU A 46 -1.73 22.17 2.44
C GLU A 46 -0.89 21.49 3.53
N ASP A 47 -1.33 21.59 4.78
CA ASP A 47 -0.62 21.04 5.92
C ASP A 47 -1.27 19.76 6.43
N LEU A 48 -0.65 18.62 6.11
CA LEU A 48 -1.09 17.32 6.64
C LEU A 48 -1.11 17.30 8.17
N LYS A 49 -0.12 17.87 8.88
CA LYS A 49 -0.09 17.84 10.35
C LYS A 49 -1.32 18.54 10.93
N GLN A 50 -1.68 19.69 10.37
CA GLN A 50 -2.91 20.38 10.75
C GLN A 50 -4.16 19.57 10.36
N MET A 51 -4.18 18.95 9.18
CA MET A 51 -5.32 18.09 8.78
C MET A 51 -5.49 16.90 9.73
N TYR A 52 -4.40 16.32 10.23
CA TYR A 52 -4.41 15.24 11.22
C TYR A 52 -4.88 15.67 12.61
N SER A 53 -4.84 16.97 12.96
CA SER A 53 -5.41 17.44 14.23
C SER A 53 -6.92 17.17 14.31
N GLN A 54 -7.60 17.01 13.16
CA GLN A 54 -9.01 16.60 13.13
C GLN A 54 -9.25 15.22 13.74
N TYR A 55 -8.27 14.31 13.70
CA TYR A 55 -8.35 13.04 14.39
C TYR A 55 -8.52 13.22 15.90
N GLN A 56 -7.88 14.24 16.49
CA GLN A 56 -8.01 14.57 17.92
C GLN A 56 -9.43 15.04 18.25
N SER A 57 -10.11 15.72 17.31
CA SER A 57 -11.48 16.23 17.51
C SER A 57 -12.59 15.19 17.25
N ASN A 58 -12.32 14.17 16.42
CA ASN A 58 -13.31 13.15 16.08
C ASN A 58 -12.64 11.78 15.86
N PRO A 59 -12.34 11.04 16.94
CA PRO A 59 -11.57 9.79 16.86
C PRO A 59 -12.33 8.64 16.15
N LYS A 60 -13.63 8.80 15.91
CA LYS A 60 -14.45 7.78 15.23
C LYS A 60 -14.16 7.69 13.74
N CYS A 61 -13.73 8.79 13.10
CA CYS A 61 -13.40 8.82 11.69
C CYS A 61 -11.90 8.75 11.50
N LEU A 62 -11.41 7.70 10.83
CA LEU A 62 -9.99 7.52 10.54
C LEU A 62 -9.65 8.06 9.15
N PRO A 63 -8.42 8.55 8.92
CA PRO A 63 -7.96 8.90 7.59
C PRO A 63 -7.75 7.60 6.80
N ARG A 64 -8.70 7.26 5.92
CA ARG A 64 -8.70 6.00 5.16
C ARG A 64 -7.86 6.08 3.89
N GLN A 65 -7.77 7.26 3.30
CA GLN A 65 -7.04 7.45 2.05
C GLN A 65 -6.50 8.88 1.96
N ILE A 66 -5.28 9.00 1.45
CA ILE A 66 -4.60 10.28 1.26
C ILE A 66 -4.07 10.32 -0.17
N SER A 67 -4.37 11.39 -0.88
CA SER A 67 -3.86 11.68 -2.21
C SER A 67 -3.41 13.14 -2.27
N HIS A 68 -2.62 13.51 -3.28
CA HIS A 68 -2.09 14.86 -3.41
C HIS A 68 -2.13 15.34 -4.87
N PHE A 69 -2.12 16.65 -5.05
CA PHE A 69 -2.03 17.30 -6.36
C PHE A 69 -1.27 18.62 -6.23
N VAL A 70 -0.79 19.13 -7.35
CA VAL A 70 -0.15 20.45 -7.43
C VAL A 70 -1.20 21.43 -7.93
N ASP A 71 -1.40 22.53 -7.20
CA ASP A 71 -2.33 23.57 -7.63
C ASP A 71 -1.74 24.46 -8.73
N ARG A 72 -2.52 25.43 -9.23
CA ARG A 72 -2.06 26.34 -10.30
C ARG A 72 -0.90 27.24 -9.89
N MET A 73 -0.66 27.41 -8.59
CA MET A 73 0.44 28.20 -8.04
C MET A 73 1.68 27.36 -7.76
N GLY A 74 1.65 26.06 -8.06
CA GLY A 74 2.77 25.14 -7.79
C GLY A 74 2.79 24.60 -6.36
N ALA A 75 1.79 24.90 -5.53
CA ALA A 75 1.71 24.42 -4.16
C ALA A 75 1.11 23.01 -4.10
N VAL A 76 1.70 22.15 -3.27
CA VAL A 76 1.17 20.81 -3.02
C VAL A 76 -0.06 20.92 -2.13
N LYS A 77 -1.16 20.29 -2.57
CA LYS A 77 -2.40 20.15 -1.83
C LYS A 77 -2.65 18.67 -1.58
N TYR A 78 -3.13 18.36 -0.38
CA TYR A 78 -3.53 17.03 0.03
C TYR A 78 -5.05 16.92 0.06
N ALA A 79 -5.57 15.79 -0.39
CA ALA A 79 -6.97 15.40 -0.23
C ALA A 79 -7.03 14.15 0.66
N VAL A 80 -7.66 14.27 1.82
CA VAL A 80 -7.80 13.20 2.81
C VAL A 80 -9.25 12.77 2.90
N LEU A 81 -9.50 11.47 2.72
CA LEU A 81 -10.77 10.82 2.98
C LEU A 81 -10.81 10.34 4.43
N TRP A 82 -11.72 10.91 5.20
CA TRP A 82 -12.03 10.50 6.55
C TRP A 82 -13.28 9.64 6.56
N SER A 83 -13.26 8.49 7.23
CA SER A 83 -14.42 7.62 7.31
C SER A 83 -14.40 6.75 8.58
N ASP A 84 -15.56 6.62 9.21
CA ASP A 84 -15.81 5.66 10.31
C ASP A 84 -16.10 4.24 9.80
N PHE A 85 -16.14 4.08 8.48
CA PHE A 85 -16.35 2.81 7.81
C PHE A 85 -15.02 2.33 7.20
N HIS A 86 -14.68 1.08 7.46
CA HIS A 86 -13.58 0.40 6.80
C HIS A 86 -14.16 -0.48 5.70
N SER A 87 -13.86 -0.16 4.44
CA SER A 87 -14.23 -1.03 3.33
C SER A 87 -13.15 -2.11 3.17
N ASN A 88 -13.44 -3.35 3.57
CA ASN A 88 -12.64 -4.53 3.19
C ASN A 88 -12.95 -4.91 1.75
N ARG A 89 -12.67 -4.01 0.80
CA ARG A 89 -12.94 -4.31 -0.61
C ARG A 89 -11.98 -5.40 -1.15
N TYR A 90 -10.92 -5.69 -0.40
CA TYR A 90 -10.11 -6.89 -0.51
C TYR A 90 -10.28 -7.69 0.80
N PRO A 91 -10.89 -8.89 0.78
CA PRO A 91 -10.92 -9.75 1.96
C PRO A 91 -9.51 -10.28 2.27
N ASP A 92 -9.23 -10.55 3.54
CA ASP A 92 -8.05 -11.33 3.93
C ASP A 92 -8.18 -12.74 3.33
N VAL A 93 -7.14 -13.20 2.64
CA VAL A 93 -7.13 -14.51 1.94
C VAL A 93 -6.87 -15.63 2.95
N GLU A 94 -7.59 -16.76 2.82
CA GLU A 94 -7.35 -17.95 3.67
C GLU A 94 -5.95 -18.56 3.44
N PRO A 95 -5.30 -19.13 4.48
CA PRO A 95 -3.95 -19.70 4.35
C PRO A 95 -3.96 -20.99 3.51
N LEU A 96 -3.18 -21.02 2.43
CA LEU A 96 -3.20 -22.07 1.41
C LEU A 96 -2.29 -23.30 1.67
N TRP A 97 -1.52 -23.36 2.75
CA TRP A 97 -0.32 -24.21 2.77
C TRP A 97 -0.39 -25.45 3.69
N SER A 98 -0.15 -26.63 3.09
CA SER A 98 0.23 -27.87 3.77
C SER A 98 1.70 -28.23 3.44
N LYS A 99 2.47 -28.62 4.46
CA LYS A 99 3.95 -28.70 4.44
C LYS A 99 4.52 -29.70 3.42
N ARG A 100 5.38 -29.24 2.50
CA ARG A 100 6.40 -30.04 1.78
C ARG A 100 7.67 -29.21 1.54
N GLU A 101 8.84 -29.86 1.57
CA GLU A 101 10.20 -29.25 1.47
C GLU A 101 10.79 -29.30 0.05
N ILE A 102 11.63 -28.33 -0.31
CA ILE A 102 12.19 -28.08 -1.67
C ILE A 102 13.72 -27.91 -1.60
N PRO A 103 14.53 -28.38 -2.58
CA PRO A 103 15.99 -28.40 -2.49
C PRO A 103 16.67 -27.14 -3.08
N VAL A 104 17.73 -26.64 -2.42
CA VAL A 104 18.46 -25.39 -2.71
C VAL A 104 19.94 -25.65 -3.05
N ARG A 105 20.56 -24.88 -3.97
CA ARG A 105 22.04 -24.83 -4.18
C ARG A 105 22.57 -23.40 -4.01
N PHE A 106 23.62 -23.25 -3.20
CA PHE A 106 24.20 -21.97 -2.75
C PHE A 106 25.48 -21.60 -3.54
N LEU A 107 25.67 -20.30 -3.86
CA LEU A 107 26.94 -19.75 -4.35
C LEU A 107 27.40 -18.62 -3.41
N GLN A 108 28.67 -18.67 -3.01
CA GLN A 108 29.21 -18.04 -1.80
C GLN A 108 29.59 -16.57 -2.04
N GLY A 109 28.70 -15.63 -1.68
CA GLY A 109 29.05 -14.26 -1.30
C GLY A 109 29.24 -14.20 0.21
N SER A 110 30.29 -13.52 0.71
CA SER A 110 30.87 -13.74 2.05
C SER A 110 29.82 -14.04 3.14
N PRO A 111 29.77 -15.29 3.65
CA PRO A 111 28.79 -15.74 4.65
C PRO A 111 28.78 -14.90 5.93
N ASP A 112 29.84 -14.14 6.19
CA ASP A 112 30.10 -13.48 7.47
C ASP A 112 29.18 -12.27 7.77
N LEU A 113 28.35 -11.84 6.82
CA LEU A 113 27.47 -10.67 6.97
C LEU A 113 26.05 -10.99 7.44
N LEU A 114 25.62 -12.24 7.27
CA LEU A 114 24.29 -12.71 7.63
C LEU A 114 24.47 -14.02 8.38
N SER A 115 23.88 -14.12 9.58
CA SER A 115 23.84 -15.41 10.27
C SER A 115 23.08 -16.43 9.42
N GLU A 116 23.37 -17.73 9.58
CA GLU A 116 22.67 -18.80 8.86
C GLU A 116 21.15 -18.64 8.95
N SER A 117 20.63 -18.31 10.13
CA SER A 117 19.21 -18.03 10.36
C SER A 117 18.63 -16.86 9.55
N GLN A 118 19.43 -15.83 9.27
CA GLN A 118 19.02 -14.68 8.45
C GLN A 118 19.07 -15.02 6.96
N MET A 119 20.02 -15.86 6.56
CA MET A 119 20.12 -16.37 5.21
C MET A 119 18.92 -17.24 4.87
N ASP A 120 18.58 -18.17 5.76
CA ASP A 120 17.42 -19.06 5.63
C ASP A 120 16.12 -18.25 5.53
N PHE A 121 15.96 -17.23 6.39
CA PHE A 121 14.82 -16.32 6.33
C PHE A 121 14.70 -15.61 4.97
N LEU A 122 15.82 -15.11 4.43
CA LEU A 122 15.81 -14.43 3.14
C LEU A 122 15.46 -15.40 2.02
N ILE A 123 16.07 -16.58 1.98
CA ILE A 123 15.80 -17.59 0.94
C ILE A 123 14.32 -18.00 0.97
N GLU A 124 13.76 -18.26 2.15
CA GLU A 124 12.35 -18.62 2.32
C GLU A 124 11.40 -17.54 1.76
N ARG A 125 11.66 -16.26 2.06
CA ARG A 125 10.85 -15.13 1.56
C ARG A 125 10.89 -14.99 0.05
N VAL A 126 12.03 -15.32 -0.53
CA VAL A 126 12.32 -15.12 -1.95
C VAL A 126 11.69 -16.22 -2.77
N GLU A 127 11.80 -17.46 -2.30
CA GLU A 127 11.08 -18.58 -2.91
C GLU A 127 9.56 -18.41 -2.81
N HIS A 128 9.06 -17.91 -1.68
CA HIS A 128 7.65 -17.59 -1.51
C HIS A 128 7.18 -16.57 -2.56
N PHE A 129 7.91 -15.46 -2.68
CA PHE A 129 7.63 -14.42 -3.65
C PHE A 129 7.67 -14.93 -5.11
N MET A 130 8.65 -15.78 -5.46
CA MET A 130 8.73 -16.37 -6.80
C MET A 130 7.52 -17.25 -7.12
N ARG A 131 7.07 -18.08 -6.17
CA ARG A 131 5.95 -19.00 -6.36
C ARG A 131 4.61 -18.26 -6.43
N GLU A 132 4.40 -17.27 -5.57
CA GLU A 132 3.16 -16.47 -5.58
C GLU A 132 2.91 -15.78 -6.92
N LEU A 133 3.99 -15.32 -7.56
CA LEU A 133 3.90 -14.55 -8.80
C LEU A 133 4.22 -15.36 -10.05
N ASN A 134 4.39 -16.69 -9.94
CA ASN A 134 4.77 -17.60 -11.02
C ASN A 134 6.04 -17.12 -11.77
N ILE A 135 7.00 -16.57 -11.04
CA ILE A 135 8.25 -16.04 -11.60
C ILE A 135 9.19 -17.22 -11.87
N PRO A 136 9.58 -17.45 -13.13
CA PRO A 136 10.35 -18.64 -13.53
C PRO A 136 11.80 -18.62 -13.02
N GLY A 137 12.31 -17.46 -12.65
CA GLY A 137 13.63 -17.30 -12.06
C GLY A 137 13.78 -15.94 -11.40
N LEU A 138 14.41 -15.90 -10.23
CA LEU A 138 14.68 -14.66 -9.50
C LEU A 138 16.10 -14.72 -8.95
N SER A 139 16.81 -13.62 -9.14
CA SER A 139 18.11 -13.39 -8.53
C SER A 139 18.03 -12.21 -7.59
N ILE A 140 18.60 -12.38 -6.40
CA ILE A 140 18.66 -11.35 -5.38
C ILE A 140 20.08 -11.08 -5.05
N ALA A 141 20.38 -9.78 -5.00
CA ALA A 141 21.67 -9.25 -4.68
C ALA A 141 21.51 -8.24 -3.53
N ILE A 142 22.30 -8.39 -2.47
CA ILE A 142 22.41 -7.39 -1.41
C ILE A 142 23.77 -6.71 -1.58
N SER A 143 23.78 -5.38 -1.68
CA SER A 143 24.98 -4.57 -1.74
C SER A 143 25.07 -3.61 -0.55
N LYS A 144 26.31 -3.30 -0.12
CA LYS A 144 26.59 -2.33 0.94
C LYS A 144 27.85 -1.55 0.56
N ARG A 145 27.79 -0.21 0.65
CA ARG A 145 28.86 0.71 0.20
C ARG A 145 29.28 0.43 -1.25
N GLU A 146 28.29 0.29 -2.13
CA GLU A 146 28.48 0.01 -3.57
C GLU A 146 29.19 -1.32 -3.89
N GLN A 147 29.44 -2.18 -2.90
CA GLN A 147 30.00 -3.52 -3.10
C GLN A 147 28.94 -4.59 -2.92
N LEU A 148 28.89 -5.56 -3.85
CA LEU A 148 28.02 -6.73 -3.75
C LEU A 148 28.47 -7.61 -2.59
N LYS A 149 27.55 -7.95 -1.69
CA LYS A 149 27.81 -8.71 -0.47
C LYS A 149 27.14 -10.08 -0.47
N PHE A 150 26.00 -10.19 -1.13
CA PHE A 150 25.28 -11.44 -1.31
C PHE A 150 24.67 -11.45 -2.69
N ALA A 151 24.71 -12.59 -3.37
CA ALA A 151 23.93 -12.83 -4.57
C ALA A 151 23.47 -14.29 -4.59
N ALA A 152 22.18 -14.52 -4.75
CA ALA A 152 21.58 -15.83 -4.90
C ALA A 152 20.57 -15.82 -6.03
N GLY A 153 20.54 -16.87 -6.83
CA GLY A 153 19.61 -17.03 -7.94
C GLY A 153 18.92 -18.39 -7.88
N GLY A 154 17.60 -18.40 -8.06
CA GLY A 154 16.79 -19.61 -8.15
C GLY A 154 16.08 -19.66 -9.49
N PHE A 155 15.89 -20.87 -10.01
CA PHE A 155 15.03 -21.16 -11.16
C PHE A 155 13.91 -22.08 -10.71
N SER A 156 12.68 -21.77 -11.09
CA SER A 156 11.52 -22.65 -10.87
C SER A 156 11.37 -23.54 -12.10
N ASN A 157 11.82 -24.80 -12.02
CA ASN A 157 11.45 -25.79 -13.02
C ASN A 157 9.97 -26.12 -12.84
N LYS A 158 9.20 -25.97 -13.91
CA LYS A 158 7.78 -26.34 -13.96
C LYS A 158 7.57 -27.82 -13.67
#